data_AF-A0A246SRW6-F1
#
_entry.id   AF-A0A246SRW6-F1
#
_cell.length_a   1.000
_cell.length_b   1.000
_cell.length_c   1.000
_cell.angle_alpha   90.00
_cell.angle_beta   90.00
_cell.angle_gamma   90.00
#
_symmetry.space_group_name_H-M   'P 1'
#
loop_
_entity.id
_entity.type
_entity.pdbx_description
1 polymer ?
#
loop_
_entity_poly.entity_id
_entity_poly.type
_entity_poly.pdbx_seq_one_letter_code
_entity_poly.pdbx_strand_id
1 'polypeptide(L)'
;MAKKIVNLLILLPLGVILIVFCVANRQSVTLAFNPFRPEDPVLAVSAPFFVFLFIALIAGMLIGSAATWFGQGKHRKRARTEAKEAIRWQSEADRHKSRAEEIAGQLPSR
;
A
#
# COMPACT_ATOMS: atom_id res chain seq x y z
N MET A 1 -22.53 -4.87 -1.08
CA MET A 1 -22.80 -6.15 -1.79
C MET A 1 -22.07 -6.22 -3.12
N ALA A 2 -22.27 -5.27 -4.05
CA ALA A 2 -21.61 -5.26 -5.37
C ALA A 2 -20.08 -5.42 -5.34
N LYS A 3 -19.35 -4.67 -4.49
CA LYS A 3 -17.89 -4.80 -4.37
C LYS A 3 -17.42 -6.22 -3.98
N LYS A 4 -18.17 -6.91 -3.11
CA LYS A 4 -17.85 -8.29 -2.70
C LYS A 4 -18.09 -9.26 -3.85
N ILE A 5 -19.17 -9.06 -4.60
CA ILE A 5 -19.52 -9.89 -5.78
C ILE A 5 -18.49 -9.73 -6.88
N VAL A 6 -18.10 -8.48 -7.22
CA VAL A 6 -17.06 -8.22 -8.22
C VAL A 6 -15.71 -8.81 -7.80
N ASN A 7 -15.35 -8.65 -6.52
CA ASN A 7 -14.11 -9.23 -6.01
C ASN A 7 -14.13 -10.77 -6.10
N LEU A 8 -15.24 -11.41 -5.73
CA LEU A 8 -15.40 -12.87 -5.86
C LEU A 8 -15.34 -13.32 -7.32
N LEU A 9 -15.99 -12.58 -8.21
CA LEU A 9 -16.03 -12.86 -9.65
C LEU A 9 -14.64 -12.80 -10.29
N ILE A 10 -13.71 -12.00 -9.75
CA ILE A 10 -12.34 -11.89 -10.23
C ILE A 10 -11.42 -12.89 -9.52
N LEU A 11 -11.51 -12.99 -8.19
CA LEU A 11 -10.63 -13.85 -7.39
C LEU A 11 -10.86 -15.33 -7.64
N LEU A 12 -12.11 -15.75 -7.85
CA LEU A 12 -12.44 -17.16 -8.07
C LEU A 12 -11.79 -17.71 -9.35
N PRO A 13 -12.01 -17.13 -10.55
CA PRO A 13 -11.35 -17.63 -11.76
C PRO A 13 -9.83 -17.44 -11.71
N LEU A 14 -9.34 -16.35 -11.11
CA LEU A 14 -7.90 -16.17 -10.90
C LEU A 14 -7.32 -17.32 -10.06
N GLY A 15 -8.00 -17.71 -8.98
CA GLY A 15 -7.62 -18.84 -8.13
C GLY A 15 -7.58 -20.15 -8.91
N VAL A 16 -8.59 -20.42 -9.75
CA VAL A 16 -8.61 -21.61 -10.62
C VAL A 16 -7.41 -21.62 -11.56
N ILE A 17 -7.11 -20.50 -12.23
CA ILE A 17 -5.95 -20.37 -13.13
C ILE A 17 -4.66 -20.65 -12.37
N LEU A 18 -4.50 -20.08 -11.17
CA LEU A 18 -3.31 -20.30 -10.33
C LEU A 18 -3.17 -21.77 -9.91
N ILE A 19 -4.27 -22.44 -9.54
CA ILE A 19 -4.24 -23.87 -9.19
C ILE A 19 -3.82 -24.71 -10.39
N VAL A 20 -4.43 -24.49 -11.56
CA VAL A 20 -4.08 -25.20 -12.79
C VAL A 20 -2.61 -24.98 -13.14
N PHE A 21 -2.12 -23.74 -13.02
CA PHE A 21 -0.71 -23.42 -13.20
C PHE A 21 0.20 -24.20 -12.25
N CYS A 22 -0.15 -24.30 -10.95
CA CYS A 22 0.62 -25.06 -9.98
C CYS A 22 0.65 -26.55 -10.31
N VAL A 23 -0.51 -27.13 -10.67
CA VAL A 23 -0.63 -28.55 -11.00
C VAL A 23 0.17 -28.88 -12.26
N ALA A 24 0.09 -28.02 -13.29
CA ALA A 24 0.86 -28.17 -14.52
C ALA A 24 2.37 -28.05 -14.26
N ASN A 25 2.78 -27.17 -13.35
CA ASN A 25 4.18 -26.91 -13.01
C ASN A 25 4.61 -27.56 -11.69
N ARG A 26 4.07 -28.74 -11.39
CA ARG A 26 4.42 -29.51 -10.17
C ARG A 26 5.79 -30.19 -10.23
N GLN A 27 6.46 -30.11 -11.38
CA GLN A 27 7.77 -30.72 -11.59
C GLN A 27 8.80 -30.08 -10.65
N SER A 28 9.58 -30.93 -9.98
CA SER A 28 10.66 -30.47 -9.11
C SER A 28 11.78 -29.90 -9.95
N VAL A 29 12.18 -28.67 -9.64
CA VAL A 29 13.31 -27.98 -10.27
C VAL A 29 14.32 -27.64 -9.17
N THR A 30 15.59 -27.84 -9.46
CA THR A 30 16.68 -27.46 -8.58
C THR A 30 17.09 -26.03 -8.87
N LEU A 31 16.92 -25.15 -7.89
CA LEU A 31 17.47 -23.80 -7.91
C LEU A 31 18.87 -23.83 -7.30
N ALA A 32 19.89 -23.70 -8.14
CA ALA A 32 21.28 -23.56 -7.71
C ALA A 32 21.59 -22.09 -7.45
N PHE A 33 22.02 -21.77 -6.24
CA PHE A 33 22.43 -20.42 -5.84
C PHE A 33 23.93 -20.17 -6.06
N ASN A 34 24.73 -21.21 -6.33
CA ASN A 34 26.15 -21.10 -6.59
C ASN A 34 26.41 -20.88 -8.10
N PRO A 35 26.84 -19.67 -8.53
CA PRO A 35 27.07 -19.38 -9.95
C PRO A 35 28.37 -19.97 -10.51
N PHE A 36 29.26 -20.48 -9.65
CA PHE A 36 30.57 -21.02 -10.04
C PHE A 36 30.61 -22.55 -10.06
N ARG A 37 29.75 -23.20 -9.27
CA ARG A 37 29.63 -24.67 -9.18
C ARG A 37 28.15 -25.05 -9.08
N PRO A 38 27.42 -25.13 -10.20
CA PRO A 38 25.98 -25.42 -10.20
C PRO A 38 25.60 -26.77 -9.57
N GLU A 39 26.52 -27.73 -9.64
CA GLU A 39 26.42 -29.07 -9.06
C GLU A 39 26.67 -29.14 -7.54
N ASP A 40 26.94 -28.01 -6.88
CA ASP A 40 27.11 -27.94 -5.43
C ASP A 40 25.77 -28.17 -4.68
N PRO A 41 25.61 -29.29 -3.94
CA PRO A 41 24.36 -29.61 -3.27
C PRO A 41 24.10 -28.75 -2.02
N VAL A 42 25.10 -28.04 -1.50
CA VAL A 42 24.97 -27.24 -0.26
C VAL A 42 24.21 -25.94 -0.52
N LEU A 43 24.38 -25.35 -1.71
CA LEU A 43 23.74 -24.11 -2.14
C LEU A 43 22.67 -24.36 -3.22
N ALA A 44 21.98 -25.50 -3.14
CA ALA A 44 20.92 -25.85 -4.07
C ALA A 44 19.64 -26.22 -3.31
N VAL A 45 18.49 -25.72 -3.77
CA VAL A 45 17.18 -26.04 -3.20
C VAL A 45 16.30 -26.63 -4.30
N SER A 46 15.72 -27.81 -4.04
CA SER A 46 14.79 -28.46 -4.96
C SER A 46 13.37 -28.30 -4.47
N ALA A 47 12.51 -27.73 -5.32
CA ALA A 47 11.08 -27.61 -5.06
C ALA A 47 10.31 -27.55 -6.39
N PRO A 48 8.99 -27.77 -6.39
CA PRO A 48 8.18 -27.50 -7.56
C PRO A 48 8.34 -26.06 -8.05
N PHE A 49 8.44 -25.86 -9.37
CA PHE A 49 8.74 -24.55 -9.95
C PHE A 49 7.80 -23.43 -9.50
N PHE A 50 6.52 -23.73 -9.32
CA PHE A 50 5.52 -22.75 -8.86
C PHE A 50 5.84 -22.15 -7.47
N VAL A 51 6.56 -22.89 -6.61
CA VAL A 51 6.93 -22.43 -5.26
C VAL A 51 7.89 -21.24 -5.36
N PHE A 52 8.92 -21.37 -6.19
CA PHE A 52 9.88 -20.29 -6.41
C PHE A 52 9.22 -19.04 -7.00
N LEU A 53 8.31 -19.23 -7.97
CA LEU A 53 7.57 -18.13 -8.58
C LEU A 53 6.69 -17.38 -7.56
N PHE A 54 5.97 -18.09 -6.70
CA PHE A 54 5.17 -17.43 -5.67
C PHE A 54 6.01 -16.74 -4.61
N ILE A 55 7.13 -17.34 -4.18
CA ILE A 55 8.05 -16.68 -3.25
C ILE A 55 8.57 -15.38 -3.86
N ALA A 56 9.02 -15.41 -5.12
CA ALA A 56 9.48 -14.22 -5.83
C ALA A 56 8.38 -13.17 -5.96
N LEU A 57 7.15 -13.57 -6.29
CA LEU A 57 5.99 -12.68 -6.38
C LEU A 57 5.67 -12.01 -5.03
N ILE A 58 5.60 -12.81 -3.96
CA ILE A 58 5.32 -12.32 -2.61
C ILE A 58 6.43 -11.38 -2.15
N ALA A 59 7.70 -11.76 -2.33
CA ALA A 59 8.84 -10.93 -1.98
C ALA A 59 8.78 -9.59 -2.74
N GLY A 60 8.53 -9.62 -4.06
CA GLY A 60 8.35 -8.42 -4.87
C GLY A 60 7.21 -7.54 -4.38
N MET A 61 6.06 -8.12 -4.04
CA MET A 61 4.92 -7.38 -3.51
C MET A 61 5.23 -6.73 -2.15
N LEU A 62 5.93 -7.43 -1.25
CA LEU A 62 6.35 -6.90 0.04
C LEU A 62 7.34 -5.74 -0.13
N ILE A 63 8.35 -5.90 -0.99
CA ILE A 63 9.34 -4.86 -1.31
C ILE A 63 8.64 -3.64 -1.92
N GLY A 64 7.78 -3.84 -2.91
CA GLY A 64 7.03 -2.75 -3.55
C GLY A 64 6.09 -2.02 -2.59
N SER A 65 5.42 -2.77 -1.70
CA SER A 65 4.56 -2.19 -0.66
C SER A 65 5.37 -1.37 0.35
N ALA A 66 6.52 -1.90 0.78
CA ALA A 66 7.44 -1.19 1.68
C ALA A 66 7.96 0.09 1.02
N ALA A 67 8.44 0.02 -0.22
CA ALA A 67 8.89 1.18 -0.99
C ALA A 67 7.81 2.26 -1.12
N THR A 68 6.57 1.85 -1.41
CA THR A 68 5.41 2.74 -1.49
C THR A 68 5.11 3.40 -0.14
N TRP A 69 5.17 2.64 0.95
CA TRP A 69 4.96 3.15 2.30
C TRP A 69 6.00 4.20 2.70
N PHE A 70 7.27 3.95 2.42
CA PHE A 70 8.35 4.90 2.67
C PHE A 70 8.20 6.16 1.81
N GLY A 71 7.84 6.03 0.53
CA GLY A 71 7.59 7.17 -0.37
C GLY A 71 6.38 8.02 0.05
N GLN A 72 5.32 7.40 0.56
CA GLN A 72 4.11 8.08 1.05
C GLN A 72 4.28 8.71 2.44
N GLY A 73 5.38 8.44 3.15
CA GLY A 73 5.64 8.99 4.49
C GLY A 73 5.69 10.52 4.54
N LYS A 74 6.22 11.18 3.49
CA LYS A 74 6.26 12.65 3.39
C LYS A 74 4.86 13.26 3.25
N HIS A 75 3.97 12.60 2.50
CA HIS A 75 2.59 13.02 2.32
C HIS A 75 1.80 12.93 3.64
N ARG A 76 2.04 11.89 4.44
CA ARG A 76 1.46 11.78 5.79
C ARG A 76 1.90 12.90 6.72
N LYS A 77 3.14 13.38 6.62
CA LYS A 77 3.62 14.54 7.39
C LYS A 77 2.99 15.84 6.89
N ARG A 78 2.95 16.05 5.57
CA ARG A 78 2.39 17.25 4.94
C ARG A 78 0.91 17.43 5.27
N ALA A 79 0.11 16.37 5.17
CA ALA A 79 -1.31 16.40 5.53
C ALA A 79 -1.54 16.80 7.00
N ARG A 80 -0.65 16.39 7.92
CA ARG A 80 -0.73 16.80 9.34
C ARG A 80 -0.38 18.28 9.54
N THR A 81 0.60 18.79 8.82
CA THR A 81 0.98 20.21 8.89
C THR A 81 -0.12 21.09 8.32
N GLU A 82 -0.62 20.76 7.13
CA GLU A 82 -1.70 21.51 6.48
C GLU A 82 -2.99 21.50 7.32
N ALA A 83 -3.32 20.38 7.96
CA ALA A 83 -4.47 20.33 8.89
C ALA A 83 -4.30 21.26 10.10
N LYS A 84 -3.08 21.38 10.65
CA LYS A 84 -2.80 22.31 11.77
C LYS A 84 -2.88 23.76 11.32
N GLU A 85 -2.37 24.07 10.13
CA GLU A 85 -2.42 25.42 9.56
C GLU A 85 -3.86 25.84 9.26
N ALA A 86 -4.70 24.94 8.73
CA ALA A 86 -6.11 25.19 8.50
C ALA A 86 -6.88 25.52 9.79
N ILE A 87 -6.64 24.77 10.87
CA ILE A 87 -7.25 25.04 12.18
C ILE A 87 -6.81 26.41 12.70
N ARG A 88 -5.53 26.75 12.55
CA ARG A 88 -5.00 28.05 12.97
C ARG A 88 -5.69 29.19 12.21
N TRP A 89 -5.76 29.11 10.88
CA TRP A 89 -6.42 30.13 10.08
C TRP A 89 -7.92 30.24 10.36
N GLN A 90 -8.62 29.13 10.61
CA GLN A 90 -10.01 29.17 11.06
C GLN A 90 -10.17 29.92 12.39
N SER A 91 -9.35 29.59 13.40
CA SER A 91 -9.41 30.29 14.69
C SER A 91 -9.06 31.77 14.61
N GLU A 92 -8.14 32.15 13.71
CA GLU A 92 -7.82 33.55 13.46
C GLU A 92 -9.00 34.26 12.76
N ALA A 93 -9.62 33.63 11.76
CA ALA A 93 -10.80 34.16 11.08
C ALA A 93 -11.99 34.35 12.04
N ASP A 94 -12.28 33.36 12.90
CA ASP A 94 -13.33 33.45 13.92
C ASP A 94 -13.06 34.59 14.90
N ARG A 95 -11.81 34.74 15.34
CA ARG A 95 -11.43 35.84 16.25
C ARG A 95 -11.60 37.21 15.59
N HIS A 96 -11.30 37.34 14.31
CA HIS A 96 -11.55 38.57 13.55
C HIS A 96 -13.05 38.84 13.39
N LYS A 97 -13.85 37.80 13.14
CA LYS A 97 -15.31 37.90 13.04
C LYS A 97 -15.95 38.37 14.36
N SER A 98 -15.59 37.75 15.49
CA SER A 98 -16.10 38.14 16.80
C SER A 98 -15.74 39.59 17.16
N ARG A 99 -14.52 40.04 16.86
CA ARG A 99 -14.15 41.46 17.04
C ARG A 99 -14.96 42.40 16.15
N ALA A 100 -15.24 42.03 14.91
CA ALA A 100 -16.06 42.84 14.01
C ALA A 100 -17.51 42.96 14.51
N GLU A 101 -18.08 41.86 15.02
CA GLU A 101 -19.41 41.84 15.64
C GLU A 101 -19.47 42.71 16.91
N GLU A 102 -18.44 42.65 17.75
CA GLU A 102 -18.34 43.46 18.97
C GLU A 102 -18.25 44.97 18.66
N ILE A 103 -17.45 45.35 17.66
CA ILE A 103 -17.36 46.74 17.18
C ILE A 103 -18.70 47.19 16.59
N ALA A 104 -19.36 46.35 15.79
CA ALA A 104 -20.66 46.66 15.20
C ALA A 104 -21.75 46.85 16.27
N GLY A 105 -21.72 46.07 17.35
CA GLY A 105 -22.63 46.21 18.49
C GLY A 105 -22.39 47.46 19.33
N GLN A 106 -21.20 48.06 19.26
CA GLN A 106 -20.86 49.31 19.96
C GLN A 106 -21.20 50.57 19.17
N LEU A 107 -21.57 50.47 17.88
CA LEU A 107 -22.02 51.64 17.14
C LEU A 107 -23.39 52.11 17.65
N PRO A 108 -23.55 53.39 18.01
CA PRO A 108 -24.83 53.91 18.46
C PRO A 108 -25.85 53.84 17.32
N SER A 109 -26.99 53.19 17.59
CA SER A 109 -28.14 53.19 16.70
C SER A 109 -28.62 54.63 16.49
N ARG A 110 -28.49 55.12 15.25
CA ARG A 110 -29.02 56.42 14.82
C ARG A 110 -30.54 56.44 14.84
#